data_AF-A0A2X4U5L8-F1
#
_entry.id   AF-A0A2X4U5L8-F1
#
_cell.length_a   1.000
_cell.length_b   1.000
_cell.length_c   1.000
_cell.angle_alpha   90.00
_cell.angle_beta   90.00
_cell.angle_gamma   90.00
#
_symmetry.space_group_name_H-M   'P 1'
#
loop_
_entity.id
_entity.type
_entity.pdbx_description
1 polymer ?
#
loop_
_entity_poly.entity_id
_entity_poly.type
_entity_poly.pdbx_seq_one_letter_code
_entity_poly.pdbx_strand_id
1 'polypeptide(L)'
;MTLDHVIQMTMNFVRDHQAWGPPIVFFLAFGESIAFLSLLIPATVILLGVGAIIGESGIGFWSMWLGACAGAFFGDWVSYWLGWRYKERVAHVWPLSRNPNLLVRGQHFFERWGAPGVFIGRFFGPLRATVPLAAGVCNMPLRSFQVVNLLSAMLWGFVMLAPGAFGLQWALHYLRF
;
A
#
# COMPACT_ATOMS: atom_id res chain seq x y z
N MET A 1 13.82 32.16 16.80
CA MET A 1 14.01 31.00 15.92
C MET A 1 13.50 31.38 14.55
N THR A 2 14.38 31.46 13.55
CA THR A 2 13.99 31.67 12.15
C THR A 2 13.48 30.36 11.55
N LEU A 3 12.59 30.44 10.56
CA LEU A 3 11.99 29.27 9.89
C LEU A 3 13.07 28.33 9.33
N ASP A 4 14.14 28.89 8.77
CA ASP A 4 15.28 28.14 8.24
C ASP A 4 15.96 27.27 9.30
N HIS A 5 16.03 27.75 10.54
CA HIS A 5 16.65 27.01 11.63
C HIS A 5 15.81 25.78 12.03
N VAL A 6 14.48 25.90 11.99
CA VAL A 6 13.55 24.80 12.27
C VAL A 6 13.62 23.75 11.15
N ILE A 7 13.71 24.19 9.90
CA ILE A 7 13.86 23.29 8.74
C ILE A 7 15.17 22.51 8.85
N GLN A 8 16.30 23.19 9.09
CA GLN A 8 17.61 22.54 9.22
C GLN A 8 17.66 21.55 10.40
N MET A 9 17.09 21.90 11.55
CA MET A 9 16.99 20.98 12.69
C MET A 9 16.17 19.73 12.36
N THR A 10 15.04 19.90 11.67
CA THR A 10 14.18 18.78 11.25
C THR A 10 14.91 17.88 10.25
N MET A 11 15.59 18.47 9.26
CA MET A 11 16.33 17.70 8.24
C MET A 11 17.51 16.92 8.82
N ASN A 12 18.25 17.52 9.76
CA ASN A 12 19.33 16.83 10.45
C ASN A 12 18.80 15.66 11.27
N PHE A 13 17.71 15.87 12.04
CA PHE A 13 17.09 14.78 12.79
C PHE A 13 16.64 13.62 11.89
N VAL A 14 16.03 13.92 10.74
CA VAL A 14 15.59 12.93 9.76
C VAL A 14 16.77 12.17 9.15
N ARG A 15 17.89 12.84 8.86
CA ARG A 15 19.11 12.20 8.36
C ARG A 15 19.77 11.30 9.39
N ASP A 16 19.83 11.74 10.64
CA ASP A 16 20.41 10.97 11.74
C ASP A 16 19.60 9.69 12.04
N HIS A 17 18.28 9.73 11.80
CA HIS A 17 17.37 8.59 12.00
C HIS A 17 16.91 7.92 10.71
N GLN A 18 17.61 8.13 9.58
CA GLN A 18 17.21 7.62 8.27
C GLN A 18 17.01 6.09 8.23
N ALA A 19 17.72 5.35 9.10
CA ALA A 19 17.60 3.89 9.22
C ALA A 19 16.21 3.42 9.70
N TRP A 20 15.47 4.27 10.44
CA TRP A 20 14.11 3.98 10.88
C TRP A 20 13.06 4.22 9.81
N GLY A 21 13.42 4.94 8.75
CA GLY A 21 12.53 5.26 7.64
C GLY A 21 11.92 4.02 6.97
N PRO A 22 12.72 3.08 6.45
CA PRO A 22 12.19 1.89 5.77
C PRO A 22 11.28 1.02 6.66
N PRO A 23 11.63 0.73 7.94
CA PRO A 23 10.72 0.03 8.85
C PRO A 23 9.40 0.77 9.10
N ILE A 24 9.41 2.10 9.27
CA ILE A 24 8.18 2.87 9.47
C ILE A 24 7.30 2.79 8.23
N VAL A 25 7.89 3.01 7.05
CA VAL A 25 7.20 2.90 5.76
C VAL A 25 6.64 1.50 5.54
N PHE A 26 7.39 0.47 5.95
CA PHE A 26 6.92 -0.92 5.93
C PHE A 26 5.66 -1.09 6.77
N PHE A 27 5.65 -0.67 8.04
CA PHE A 27 4.49 -0.85 8.92
C PHE A 27 3.27 -0.04 8.45
N LEU A 28 3.50 1.16 7.91
CA LEU A 28 2.44 1.98 7.31
C LEU A 28 1.82 1.28 6.10
N ALA A 29 2.63 0.82 5.15
CA ALA A 29 2.17 0.11 3.96
C ALA A 29 1.50 -1.23 4.31
N PHE A 30 2.03 -1.94 5.31
CA PHE A 30 1.46 -3.17 5.84
C PHE A 30 0.08 -2.94 6.45
N GLY A 31 -0.07 -1.88 7.26
CA GLY A 31 -1.35 -1.53 7.88
C GLY A 31 -2.42 -1.15 6.86
N GLU A 32 -2.04 -0.36 5.86
CA GLU A 32 -2.92 0.03 4.75
C GLU A 32 -3.42 -1.17 3.93
N SER A 33 -2.69 -2.28 3.96
CA SER A 33 -2.94 -3.47 3.18
C SER A 33 -3.87 -4.47 3.90
N ILE A 34 -4.23 -4.19 5.14
CA ILE A 34 -5.18 -4.97 5.93
C ILE A 34 -6.54 -4.24 5.95
N ALA A 35 -7.58 -4.89 5.43
CA ALA A 35 -8.91 -4.31 5.18
C ALA A 35 -9.53 -3.49 6.32
N PHE A 36 -9.30 -3.85 7.58
CA PHE A 36 -9.81 -3.14 8.75
C PHE A 36 -8.85 -2.07 9.27
N LEU A 37 -7.55 -2.32 9.17
CA LEU A 37 -6.52 -1.43 9.69
C LEU A 37 -6.32 -0.22 8.77
N SER A 38 -6.52 -0.41 7.46
CA SER A 38 -6.50 0.65 6.44
C SER A 38 -7.59 1.71 6.62
N LEU A 39 -8.66 1.40 7.37
CA LEU A 39 -9.71 2.38 7.70
C LEU A 39 -9.31 3.28 8.86
N LEU A 40 -8.39 2.82 9.71
CA LEU A 40 -7.94 3.54 10.91
C LEU A 40 -6.74 4.44 10.62
N ILE A 41 -5.86 4.01 9.72
CA ILE A 41 -4.59 4.67 9.45
C ILE A 41 -4.65 5.25 8.03
N PRO A 42 -4.56 6.58 7.84
CA PRO A 42 -4.51 7.18 6.50
C PRO A 42 -3.10 7.05 5.91
N ALA A 43 -2.60 5.82 5.74
CA ALA A 43 -1.20 5.59 5.41
C ALA A 43 -0.82 6.17 4.03
N THR A 44 -1.75 6.17 3.07
CA THR A 44 -1.57 6.80 1.75
C THR A 44 -1.12 8.26 1.86
N VAL A 45 -1.75 9.05 2.73
CA VAL A 45 -1.40 10.48 2.92
C VAL A 45 -0.03 10.61 3.58
N ILE A 46 0.26 9.76 4.56
CA ILE A 46 1.55 9.76 5.26
C ILE A 46 2.69 9.39 4.29
N LEU A 47 2.49 8.38 3.45
CA LEU A 47 3.49 7.93 2.47
C LEU A 47 3.78 9.00 1.40
N LEU A 48 2.78 9.74 0.95
CA LEU A 48 2.97 10.91 0.09
C LEU A 48 3.85 11.98 0.77
N GLY A 49 3.60 12.25 2.05
CA GLY A 49 4.42 13.15 2.87
C GLY A 49 5.85 12.65 3.05
N VAL A 50 6.04 11.34 3.28
CA VAL A 50 7.37 10.71 3.32
C VAL A 50 8.09 10.89 1.98
N GLY A 51 7.39 10.77 0.85
CA GLY A 51 7.93 11.09 -0.47
C GLY A 51 8.53 12.50 -0.53
N ALA A 52 7.81 13.51 -0.06
CA ALA A 52 8.30 14.90 -0.03
C ALA A 52 9.57 15.05 0.83
N ILE A 53 9.60 14.39 2.00
CA ILE A 53 10.76 14.39 2.89
C ILE A 53 11.97 13.72 2.23
N ILE A 54 11.79 12.62 1.48
CA ILE A 54 12.86 11.97 0.71
C ILE A 54 13.49 12.96 -0.27
N GLY A 55 12.66 13.74 -0.97
CA GLY A 55 13.10 14.76 -1.91
C GLY A 55 13.98 15.84 -1.26
N GLU A 56 13.62 16.37 -0.10
CA GLU A 56 14.44 17.42 0.54
C GLU A 56 15.64 16.88 1.33
N SER A 57 15.48 15.74 2.00
CA SER A 57 16.51 15.21 2.92
C SER A 57 17.63 14.45 2.20
N GLY A 58 17.41 13.98 0.96
CA GLY A 58 18.39 13.19 0.20
C GLY A 58 18.53 11.74 0.68
N ILE A 59 17.56 11.25 1.47
CA ILE A 59 17.50 9.85 1.89
C ILE A 59 17.31 8.94 0.66
N GLY A 60 17.89 7.74 0.70
CA GLY A 60 17.81 6.78 -0.41
C GLY A 60 16.38 6.34 -0.71
N PHE A 61 15.81 6.84 -1.81
CA PHE A 61 14.48 6.49 -2.33
C PHE A 61 14.26 4.97 -2.40
N TRP A 62 15.25 4.23 -2.92
CA TRP A 62 15.15 2.79 -3.11
C TRP A 62 14.94 2.02 -1.80
N SER A 63 15.55 2.46 -0.69
CA SER A 63 15.38 1.80 0.60
C SER A 63 13.96 1.99 1.14
N MET A 64 13.43 3.20 1.03
CA MET A 64 12.04 3.53 1.41
C MET A 64 11.03 2.80 0.52
N TRP A 65 11.29 2.78 -0.78
CA TRP A 65 10.48 2.07 -1.76
C TRP A 65 10.44 0.57 -1.48
N LEU A 66 11.59 -0.07 -1.22
CA LEU A 66 11.65 -1.47 -0.83
C LEU A 66 10.86 -1.74 0.47
N GLY A 67 10.96 -0.84 1.46
CA GLY A 67 10.14 -0.90 2.67
C GLY A 67 8.64 -0.87 2.37
N ALA A 68 8.19 0.06 1.52
CA ALA A 68 6.79 0.18 1.12
C ALA A 68 6.30 -1.05 0.36
N CYS A 69 7.11 -1.55 -0.58
CA CYS A 69 6.81 -2.74 -1.37
C CYS A 69 6.68 -3.98 -0.48
N ALA A 70 7.64 -4.19 0.42
CA ALA A 70 7.61 -5.31 1.35
C ALA A 70 6.40 -5.21 2.28
N GLY A 71 6.14 -4.03 2.87
CA GLY A 71 4.99 -3.82 3.76
C GLY A 71 3.68 -4.13 3.07
N ALA A 72 3.45 -3.55 1.89
CA ALA A 72 2.24 -3.80 1.10
C ALA A 72 2.13 -5.28 0.68
N PHE A 73 3.23 -5.90 0.22
CA PHE A 73 3.23 -7.30 -0.18
C PHE A 73 2.85 -8.24 0.97
N PHE A 74 3.46 -8.07 2.14
CA PHE A 74 3.17 -8.90 3.31
C PHE A 74 1.80 -8.61 3.90
N GLY A 75 1.34 -7.37 3.91
CA GLY A 75 -0.01 -7.03 4.37
C GLY A 75 -1.08 -7.71 3.50
N ASP A 76 -0.91 -7.65 2.17
CA ASP A 76 -1.82 -8.31 1.24
C ASP A 76 -1.73 -9.83 1.29
N TRP A 77 -0.55 -10.39 1.57
CA TRP A 77 -0.41 -11.82 1.84
C TRP A 77 -1.25 -12.18 3.08
N VAL A 78 -1.07 -11.47 4.20
CA VAL A 78 -1.84 -11.72 5.43
C VAL A 78 -3.34 -11.63 5.14
N SER A 79 -3.79 -10.59 4.43
CA SER A 79 -5.19 -10.44 4.02
C SER A 79 -5.69 -11.61 3.17
N TYR A 80 -4.92 -12.07 2.18
CA TYR A 80 -5.26 -13.25 1.37
C TYR A 80 -5.33 -14.52 2.23
N TRP A 81 -4.35 -14.72 3.11
CA TRP A 81 -4.29 -15.89 3.97
C TRP A 81 -5.46 -15.92 4.96
N LEU A 82 -5.82 -14.77 5.54
CA LEU A 82 -7.02 -14.63 6.36
C LEU A 82 -8.27 -14.99 5.56
N GLY A 83 -8.40 -14.50 4.33
CA GLY A 83 -9.52 -14.82 3.44
C GLY A 83 -9.63 -16.31 3.15
N TRP A 84 -8.50 -16.96 2.86
CA TRP A 84 -8.46 -18.39 2.57
C TRP A 84 -8.72 -19.26 3.80
N ARG A 85 -8.10 -18.93 4.94
CA ARG A 85 -8.19 -19.69 6.20
C ARG A 85 -9.53 -19.56 6.90
N TYR A 86 -10.14 -18.39 6.81
CA TYR A 86 -11.42 -18.08 7.46
C TYR A 86 -12.59 -18.00 6.49
N LYS A 87 -12.45 -18.48 5.24
CA LYS A 87 -13.49 -18.41 4.19
C LYS A 87 -14.89 -18.80 4.66
N GLU A 88 -15.01 -19.87 5.46
CA GLU A 88 -16.29 -20.32 6.00
C GLU A 88 -16.88 -19.33 7.01
N ARG A 89 -16.06 -18.76 7.89
CA ARG A 89 -16.52 -17.73 8.83
C ARG A 89 -16.83 -16.42 8.12
N VAL A 90 -15.94 -15.95 7.22
CA VAL A 90 -16.07 -14.68 6.51
C VAL A 90 -17.29 -14.66 5.58
N ALA A 91 -17.66 -15.80 4.99
CA ALA A 91 -18.93 -15.94 4.25
C ALA A 91 -20.16 -15.68 5.14
N HIS A 92 -20.04 -15.90 6.45
CA HIS A 92 -21.08 -15.64 7.45
C HIS A 92 -20.90 -14.31 8.21
N VAL A 93 -19.88 -13.49 7.88
CA VAL A 93 -19.70 -12.13 8.43
C VAL A 93 -20.39 -11.10 7.54
N TRP A 94 -21.00 -10.09 8.17
CA TRP A 94 -21.61 -8.95 7.48
C TRP A 94 -20.53 -8.15 6.71
N PRO A 95 -20.72 -7.76 5.44
CA PRO A 95 -21.94 -7.78 4.63
C PRO A 95 -22.16 -9.03 3.77
N LEU A 96 -21.19 -9.95 3.69
CA LEU A 96 -21.28 -11.16 2.85
C LEU A 96 -22.42 -12.09 3.28
N SER A 97 -22.69 -12.20 4.58
CA SER A 97 -23.79 -13.01 5.11
C SER A 97 -25.18 -12.54 4.69
N ARG A 98 -25.36 -11.24 4.43
CA ARG A 98 -26.63 -10.66 3.98
C ARG A 98 -26.82 -10.74 2.47
N ASN A 99 -25.75 -10.90 1.70
CA ASN A 99 -25.78 -10.93 0.25
C ASN A 99 -24.88 -12.04 -0.30
N PRO A 100 -25.32 -13.31 -0.24
CA PRO A 100 -24.57 -14.44 -0.81
C PRO A 100 -24.30 -14.28 -2.31
N ASN A 101 -25.12 -13.50 -3.03
CA ASN A 101 -24.85 -13.13 -4.42
C ASN A 101 -23.54 -12.34 -4.62
N LEU A 102 -23.02 -11.65 -3.60
CA LEU A 102 -21.71 -10.98 -3.68
C LEU A 102 -20.56 -11.98 -3.76
N LEU A 103 -20.67 -13.11 -3.07
CA LEU A 103 -19.68 -14.20 -3.16
C LEU A 103 -19.69 -14.82 -4.56
N VAL A 104 -20.88 -15.10 -5.10
CA VAL A 104 -21.04 -15.66 -6.46
C VAL A 104 -20.51 -14.69 -7.52
N ARG A 105 -20.81 -13.39 -7.38
CA ARG A 105 -20.27 -12.35 -8.28
C ARG A 105 -18.75 -12.22 -8.16
N GLY A 106 -18.20 -12.30 -6.94
CA GLY A 106 -16.77 -12.29 -6.69
C GLY A 106 -16.07 -13.49 -7.34
N GLN A 107 -16.64 -14.69 -7.19
CA GLN A 107 -16.16 -15.90 -7.85
C GLN A 107 -16.16 -15.74 -9.37
N HIS A 108 -17.28 -15.33 -9.97
CA HIS A 108 -17.33 -15.07 -11.41
C HIS A 108 -16.36 -13.97 -11.87
N PHE A 109 -16.11 -12.97 -11.05
CA PHE A 109 -15.10 -11.95 -11.34
C PHE A 109 -13.70 -12.56 -11.37
N PHE A 110 -13.32 -13.37 -10.38
CA PHE A 110 -12.01 -14.03 -10.35
C PHE A 110 -11.87 -15.14 -11.39
N GLU A 111 -12.95 -15.83 -11.76
CA GLU A 111 -12.97 -16.77 -12.88
C GLU A 111 -12.76 -16.06 -14.22
N ARG A 112 -13.40 -14.91 -14.41
CA ARG A 112 -13.35 -14.16 -15.68
C ARG A 112 -12.07 -13.33 -15.85
N TRP A 113 -11.62 -12.68 -14.79
CA TRP A 113 -10.51 -11.71 -14.84
C TRP A 113 -9.25 -12.16 -14.10
N GLY A 114 -9.35 -13.08 -13.14
CA GLY A 114 -8.23 -13.65 -12.39
C GLY A 114 -7.19 -12.63 -11.93
N ALA A 115 -5.94 -12.86 -12.33
CA ALA A 115 -4.78 -12.04 -12.01
C ALA A 115 -4.91 -10.56 -12.44
N PRO A 116 -5.23 -10.24 -13.70
CA PRO A 116 -5.50 -8.86 -14.12
C PRO A 116 -6.57 -8.14 -13.29
N GLY A 117 -7.64 -8.85 -12.91
CA GLY A 117 -8.71 -8.28 -12.09
C GLY A 117 -8.23 -7.86 -10.69
N VAL A 118 -7.40 -8.70 -10.06
CA VAL A 118 -6.74 -8.37 -8.78
C VAL A 118 -5.83 -7.16 -8.94
N PHE A 119 -5.02 -7.12 -10.00
CA PHE A 119 -4.08 -6.04 -10.23
C PHE A 119 -4.80 -4.69 -10.31
N ILE A 120 -5.82 -4.58 -11.15
CA ILE A 120 -6.57 -3.34 -11.36
C ILE A 120 -7.37 -2.97 -10.12
N GLY A 121 -8.03 -3.96 -9.48
CA GLY A 121 -8.85 -3.74 -8.29
C GLY A 121 -8.07 -3.13 -7.12
N ARG A 122 -6.75 -3.35 -7.07
CA ARG A 122 -5.88 -2.80 -6.03
C ARG A 122 -5.57 -1.30 -6.17
N PHE A 123 -5.82 -0.71 -7.34
CA PHE A 123 -5.65 0.73 -7.53
C PHE A 123 -6.94 1.52 -7.21
N PHE A 124 -8.05 0.83 -6.93
CA PHE A 124 -9.27 1.45 -6.45
C PHE A 124 -9.26 1.53 -4.92
N GLY A 125 -9.13 2.74 -4.37
CA GLY A 125 -8.85 2.99 -2.94
C GLY A 125 -9.61 2.10 -1.93
N PRO A 126 -10.95 2.14 -1.86
CA PRO A 126 -11.71 1.32 -0.92
C PRO A 126 -11.62 -0.18 -1.19
N LEU A 127 -11.45 -0.57 -2.46
CA LEU A 127 -11.40 -1.96 -2.89
C LEU A 127 -10.03 -2.59 -2.62
N ARG A 128 -8.96 -1.78 -2.56
CA ARG A 128 -7.57 -2.22 -2.43
C ARG A 128 -7.36 -3.22 -1.32
N ALA A 129 -7.78 -2.88 -0.11
CA ALA A 129 -7.54 -3.72 1.06
C ALA A 129 -8.50 -4.93 1.11
N THR A 130 -9.65 -4.87 0.44
CA THR A 130 -10.62 -5.98 0.34
C THR A 130 -10.32 -6.99 -0.76
N VAL A 131 -9.63 -6.60 -1.84
CA VAL A 131 -9.35 -7.47 -2.99
C VAL A 131 -8.51 -8.70 -2.61
N PRO A 132 -7.41 -8.60 -1.84
CA PRO A 132 -6.64 -9.75 -1.36
C PRO A 132 -7.49 -10.72 -0.54
N LEU A 133 -8.29 -10.17 0.38
CA LEU A 133 -9.20 -10.94 1.22
C LEU A 133 -10.22 -11.70 0.37
N ALA A 134 -10.84 -11.03 -0.59
CA ALA A 134 -11.81 -11.62 -1.51
C ALA A 134 -11.19 -12.71 -2.39
N ALA A 135 -9.97 -12.49 -2.89
CA ALA A 135 -9.22 -13.48 -3.67
C ALA A 135 -8.92 -14.74 -2.84
N GLY A 136 -8.61 -14.59 -1.55
CA GLY A 136 -8.45 -15.70 -0.61
C GLY A 136 -9.75 -16.46 -0.37
N VAL A 137 -10.85 -15.75 -0.11
CA VAL A 137 -12.19 -16.36 0.09
C VAL A 137 -12.64 -17.16 -1.14
N CYS A 138 -12.33 -16.67 -2.35
CA CYS A 138 -12.68 -17.33 -3.61
C CYS A 138 -11.72 -18.46 -4.02
N ASN A 139 -10.75 -18.84 -3.16
CA ASN A 139 -9.72 -19.86 -3.45
C ASN A 139 -8.93 -19.60 -4.75
N MET A 140 -8.64 -18.33 -5.07
CA MET A 140 -7.78 -18.01 -6.21
C MET A 140 -6.40 -18.67 -6.03
N PRO A 141 -5.76 -19.23 -7.06
CA PRO A 141 -4.45 -19.89 -6.92
C PRO A 141 -3.39 -18.97 -6.31
N LEU A 142 -2.78 -19.40 -5.20
CA LEU A 142 -1.80 -18.61 -4.43
C LEU A 142 -0.66 -18.07 -5.30
N ARG A 143 -0.11 -18.89 -6.20
CA ARG A 143 0.99 -18.48 -7.09
C ARG A 143 0.61 -17.31 -8.00
N SER A 144 -0.56 -17.39 -8.61
CA SER A 144 -1.07 -16.35 -9.51
C SER A 144 -1.33 -15.05 -8.74
N PHE A 145 -1.92 -15.17 -7.54
CA PHE A 145 -2.13 -14.03 -6.66
C PHE A 145 -0.81 -13.38 -6.22
N GLN A 146 0.19 -14.16 -5.79
CA GLN A 146 1.43 -13.60 -5.26
C GLN A 146 2.28 -12.87 -6.32
N VAL A 147 2.30 -13.36 -7.56
CA VAL A 147 2.98 -12.66 -8.67
C VAL A 147 2.34 -11.28 -8.89
N VAL A 148 1.02 -11.23 -8.96
CA VAL A 148 0.28 -9.97 -9.12
C VAL A 148 0.42 -9.06 -7.90
N ASN A 149 0.40 -9.64 -6.70
CA ASN A 149 0.59 -8.94 -5.44
C ASN A 149 1.94 -8.22 -5.42
N LEU A 150 3.01 -8.92 -5.79
CA LEU A 150 4.34 -8.34 -5.85
C LEU A 150 4.42 -7.19 -6.87
N LEU A 151 3.96 -7.41 -8.12
CA LEU A 151 3.99 -6.40 -9.17
C LEU A 151 3.17 -5.15 -8.82
N SER A 152 1.99 -5.35 -8.26
CA SER A 152 1.12 -4.25 -7.85
C SER A 152 1.66 -3.51 -6.63
N ALA A 153 2.27 -4.20 -5.66
CA ALA A 153 2.93 -3.57 -4.52
C ALA A 153 4.13 -2.71 -4.96
N MET A 154 4.94 -3.21 -5.91
CA MET A 154 6.06 -2.46 -6.50
C MET A 154 5.59 -1.17 -7.17
N LEU A 155 4.58 -1.29 -8.04
CA LEU A 155 4.02 -0.14 -8.74
C LEU A 155 3.37 0.85 -7.77
N TRP A 156 2.58 0.36 -6.81
CA TRP A 156 1.91 1.22 -5.84
C TRP A 156 2.91 1.96 -4.95
N GLY A 157 3.92 1.28 -4.40
CA GLY A 157 4.96 1.91 -3.59
C GLY A 157 5.70 3.00 -4.38
N PHE A 158 5.93 2.77 -5.67
CA PHE A 158 6.54 3.76 -6.55
C PHE A 158 5.62 4.97 -6.74
N VAL A 159 4.35 4.75 -7.09
CA VAL A 159 3.36 5.81 -7.30
C VAL A 159 3.12 6.65 -6.04
N MET A 160 3.22 6.06 -4.84
CA MET A 160 3.03 6.80 -3.59
C MET A 160 4.24 7.66 -3.21
N LEU A 161 5.47 7.20 -3.45
CA LEU A 161 6.67 7.91 -3.03
C LEU A 161 7.23 8.85 -4.12
N ALA A 162 7.13 8.47 -5.39
CA ALA A 162 7.76 9.16 -6.50
C ALA A 162 7.27 10.62 -6.72
N PRO A 163 5.96 10.93 -6.62
CA PRO A 163 5.49 12.31 -6.78
C PRO A 163 6.09 13.26 -5.74
N GLY A 164 6.20 12.82 -4.49
CA GLY A 164 6.84 13.61 -3.44
C GLY A 164 8.36 13.68 -3.61
N ALA A 165 9.01 12.56 -3.95
CA ALA A 165 10.47 12.49 -4.02
C ALA A 165 11.05 13.24 -5.23
N PHE A 166 10.42 13.11 -6.40
CA PHE A 166 10.91 13.68 -7.65
C PHE A 166 10.05 14.85 -8.16
N GLY A 167 8.73 14.75 -7.99
CA GLY A 167 7.80 15.77 -8.51
C GLY A 167 7.92 17.10 -7.77
N LEU A 168 8.15 17.08 -6.46
CA LEU A 168 8.36 18.31 -5.68
C LEU A 168 9.67 19.00 -6.08
N GLN A 169 10.76 18.25 -6.23
CA GLN A 169 12.04 18.79 -6.72
C GLN A 169 11.93 19.36 -8.13
N TRP A 170 11.24 18.66 -9.04
CA TRP A 170 11.01 19.11 -10.41
C TRP A 170 10.18 20.40 -10.46
N ALA A 171 9.09 20.47 -9.68
CA ALA A 171 8.25 21.67 -9.60
C ALA A 171 9.00 22.86 -9.00
N LEU A 172 9.82 22.64 -7.96
CA LEU A 172 10.65 23.68 -7.35
C LEU A 172 11.77 24.16 -8.28
N HIS A 173 12.34 23.27 -9.11
CA HIS A 173 13.31 23.65 -10.15
C HIS A 173 12.65 24.48 -11.25
N TYR A 174 11.42 24.17 -11.64
CA TYR A 174 10.70 24.88 -12.71
C TYR A 174 10.11 26.23 -12.26
N LEU A 175 9.75 26.36 -10.98
CA LEU A 175 9.18 27.58 -10.39
C LEU A 175 10.22 28.54 -9.81
N ARG A 176 11.46 28.09 -9.63
CA ARG A 176 12.59 28.97 -9.38
C ARG A 176 13.14 29.44 -10.73
N PHE A 177 12.88 30.71 -11.03
CA PHE A 177 13.65 31.49 -12.01
C PHE A 177 15.14 31.47 -11.66
#